data_AF-A0A2M7H1K6-F1
#
_entry.id   AF-A0A2M7H1K6-F1
#
_cell.length_a   1.000
_cell.length_b   1.000
_cell.length_c   1.000
_cell.angle_alpha   90.00
_cell.angle_beta   90.00
_cell.angle_gamma   90.00
#
_symmetry.space_group_name_H-M   'P 1'
#
loop_
_entity.id
_entity.type
_entity.pdbx_description
1 polymer ?
#
loop_
_entity_poly.entity_id
_entity_poly.type
_entity_poly.pdbx_seq_one_letter_code
_entity_poly.pdbx_strand_id
1 'polypeptide(L)'
;MVGIIAGGILRLKVKNDINSEYLTLCINSIIGRMQAERDSGGSVIAHWKPEQIKNILIPILPKQTQQKIADLVQKSHEARKKAKELLEEAKQKVEELMEIL
;
A
#
# COMPACT_ATOMS: atom_id res chain seq x y z
N MET A 1 9.00 18.06 0.13
CA MET A 1 7.79 18.80 0.52
C MET A 1 6.68 17.77 0.63
N VAL A 2 6.02 17.68 1.79
CA VAL A 2 4.77 16.90 1.92
C VAL A 2 3.67 17.79 1.38
N GLY A 3 2.90 17.30 0.41
CA GLY A 3 1.85 18.08 -0.25
C GLY A 3 0.54 17.29 -0.27
N ILE A 4 -0.58 17.99 -0.02
CA ILE A 4 -1.92 17.46 -0.23
C ILE A 4 -2.22 17.60 -1.72
N ILE A 5 -2.50 16.48 -2.40
CA ILE A 5 -2.82 16.48 -3.84
C ILE A 5 -4.33 16.70 -4.04
N ALA A 6 -5.14 16.10 -3.16
CA ALA A 6 -6.59 16.21 -3.11
C ALA A 6 -7.06 15.88 -1.69
N GLY A 7 -8.34 16.13 -1.36
CA GLY A 7 -8.91 15.72 -0.07
C GLY A 7 -8.66 14.23 0.19
N GLY A 8 -7.92 13.90 1.26
CA GLY A 8 -7.58 12.53 1.64
C GLY A 8 -6.34 11.92 0.95
N ILE A 9 -5.68 12.61 0.00
CA ILE A 9 -4.46 12.10 -0.66
C ILE A 9 -3.25 12.92 -0.22
N LEU A 10 -2.32 12.25 0.49
CA LEU A 10 -1.05 12.83 0.93
C LEU A 10 0.13 12.25 0.16
N ARG A 11 0.96 13.13 -0.42
CA ARG A 11 2.24 12.71 -1.00
C ARG A 11 3.36 12.77 0.03
N LEU A 12 3.96 11.63 0.32
CA LEU A 12 5.14 11.53 1.17
C LEU A 12 6.41 11.52 0.30
N LYS A 13 7.40 12.34 0.68
CA LYS A 13 8.75 12.28 0.11
C LYS A 13 9.68 11.75 1.18
N VAL A 14 10.22 10.55 0.96
CA VAL A 14 11.19 9.92 1.85
C VAL A 14 12.50 10.72 1.79
N LYS A 15 13.00 11.16 2.95
CA LYS A 15 14.29 11.86 3.07
C LYS A 15 15.46 10.94 3.41
N ASN A 16 15.18 9.77 3.97
CA ASN A 16 16.17 8.84 4.50
C ASN A 16 16.40 7.67 3.53
N ASP A 17 17.49 6.94 3.76
CA ASP A 17 17.92 5.74 3.04
C ASP A 17 17.08 4.49 3.41
N ILE A 18 15.75 4.68 3.45
CA ILE A 18 14.75 3.66 3.76
C ILE A 18 14.10 3.27 2.43
N ASN A 19 13.98 1.97 2.18
CA ASN A 19 13.31 1.47 0.99
C ASN A 19 11.81 1.89 0.97
N SER A 20 11.34 2.40 -0.17
CA SER A 20 9.99 2.96 -0.35
C SER A 20 8.88 1.91 -0.19
N GLU A 21 9.09 0.72 -0.72
CA GLU A 21 8.16 -0.41 -0.69
C GLU A 21 8.04 -0.92 0.74
N TYR A 22 9.17 -1.03 1.45
CA TYR A 22 9.20 -1.37 2.86
C TYR A 22 8.44 -0.34 3.72
N LEU A 23 8.68 0.95 3.49
CA LEU A 23 7.98 2.02 4.22
C LEU A 23 6.47 1.97 3.94
N THR A 24 6.09 1.75 2.68
CA THR A 24 4.69 1.62 2.26
C THR A 24 4.03 0.44 2.95
N LEU A 25 4.72 -0.71 3.02
CA LEU A 25 4.23 -1.88 3.75
C LEU A 25 4.05 -1.57 5.24
N CYS A 26 5.01 -0.90 5.88
CA CYS A 26 4.92 -0.56 7.30
C CYS A 26 3.71 0.33 7.60
N ILE A 27 3.47 1.36 6.79
CA ILE A 27 2.33 2.27 6.94
C ILE A 27 1.00 1.54 6.74
N ASN A 28 0.92 0.64 5.75
CA ASN A 28 -0.30 -0.13 5.46
C ASN A 28 -0.47 -1.39 6.32
N SER A 29 0.52 -1.73 7.14
CA SER A 29 0.48 -2.86 8.04
C SER A 29 -0.58 -2.68 9.13
N ILE A 30 -0.83 -3.74 9.90
CA ILE A 30 -1.70 -3.66 11.09
C ILE A 30 -1.19 -2.57 12.05
N ILE A 31 0.12 -2.50 12.29
CA ILE A 31 0.72 -1.55 13.22
C ILE A 31 0.56 -0.11 12.71
N GLY A 32 0.76 0.12 11.41
CA GLY A 32 0.58 1.43 10.80
C GLY A 32 -0.87 1.91 10.86
N ARG A 33 -1.82 1.00 10.58
CA ARG A 33 -3.26 1.29 10.70
C ARG A 33 -3.69 1.57 12.13
N MET A 34 -3.22 0.78 13.11
CA MET A 34 -3.50 1.02 14.53
C MET A 34 -3.00 2.40 14.99
N GLN A 35 -1.84 2.85 14.50
CA GLN A 35 -1.35 4.20 14.78
C GLN A 35 -2.27 5.27 14.16
N ALA A 36 -2.67 5.09 12.90
CA ALA A 36 -3.58 6.02 12.23
C ALA A 36 -4.96 6.11 12.92
N GLU A 37 -5.51 4.98 13.37
CA GLU A 37 -6.77 4.90 14.11
C GLU A 37 -6.68 5.61 15.47
N ARG A 38 -5.61 5.35 16.22
CA ARG A 38 -5.32 6.03 17.49
C ARG A 38 -5.20 7.54 17.29
N ASP A 39 -4.46 7.97 16.27
CA ASP A 39 -4.23 9.38 15.97
C ASP A 39 -5.52 10.10 15.53
N SER A 40 -6.48 9.34 14.95
CA SER A 40 -7.77 9.86 14.48
C SER A 40 -8.85 9.98 15.57
N GLY A 41 -8.53 9.61 16.81
CA GLY A 41 -9.36 9.90 18.00
C GLY A 41 -10.76 9.26 17.98
N GLY A 42 -10.95 8.13 17.30
CA GLY A 42 -12.23 7.40 17.28
C GLY A 42 -13.33 8.06 16.44
N SER A 43 -12.99 9.02 15.59
CA SER A 43 -13.93 9.58 14.60
C SER A 43 -14.42 8.50 13.64
N VAL A 44 -15.71 8.54 13.26
CA VAL A 44 -16.33 7.66 12.26
C VAL A 44 -15.59 7.72 10.92
N ILE A 45 -15.02 8.89 10.60
CA ILE A 45 -14.12 9.09 9.47
C ILE A 45 -12.73 9.41 10.03
N ALA A 46 -11.85 8.43 9.97
CA ALA A 46 -10.47 8.57 10.43
C ALA A 46 -9.66 9.42 9.43
N HIS A 47 -9.47 10.70 9.77
CA HIS A 47 -8.61 11.61 8.99
C HIS A 47 -7.24 11.75 9.66
N TRP A 48 -6.25 11.07 9.07
CA TRP A 48 -4.88 11.18 9.53
C TRP A 48 -4.25 12.48 9.02
N LYS A 49 -3.97 13.42 9.94
CA LYS A 49 -3.46 14.74 9.58
C LYS A 49 -1.99 14.64 9.12
N PRO A 50 -1.54 15.50 8.20
CA PRO A 50 -0.14 15.52 7.75
C PRO A 50 0.89 15.69 8.88
N GLU A 51 0.52 16.39 9.95
CA GLU A 51 1.36 16.58 11.14
C GLU A 51 1.54 15.28 11.94
N GLN A 52 0.50 14.46 12.02
CA GLN A 52 0.52 13.17 12.71
C GLN A 52 1.29 12.13 11.90
N ILE A 53 1.12 12.14 10.57
CA ILE A 53 1.86 11.24 9.67
C ILE A 53 3.37 11.46 9.76
N LYS A 54 3.84 12.67 10.05
CA LYS A 54 5.27 12.93 10.27
C LYS A 54 5.82 12.27 11.54
N ASN A 55 4.95 11.95 12.49
CA ASN A 55 5.29 11.38 13.80
C ASN A 55 5.02 9.87 13.88
N ILE A 56 4.67 9.22 12.77
CA ILE A 56 4.49 7.77 12.75
C ILE A 56 5.78 7.06 13.16
N LEU A 57 5.65 6.08 14.04
CA LEU A 57 6.74 5.19 14.42
C LEU A 57 6.90 4.11 13.35
N ILE A 58 8.05 4.11 12.69
CA ILE A 58 8.43 3.09 11.70
C ILE A 58 9.65 2.32 12.23
N PRO A 59 9.60 0.98 12.32
CA PRO A 59 10.76 0.19 12.69
C PRO A 59 11.82 0.28 11.59
N ILE A 60 13.03 0.70 11.95
CA ILE A 60 14.15 0.79 11.00
C ILE A 60 14.95 -0.51 11.07
N LEU A 61 14.73 -1.38 10.09
CA LEU A 61 15.44 -2.65 9.96
C LEU A 61 16.74 -2.48 9.15
N PRO A 62 17.69 -3.43 9.21
CA PRO A 62 18.85 -3.43 8.32
C PRO A 62 18.44 -3.40 6.85
N LYS A 63 19.20 -2.69 6.01
CA LYS A 63 18.87 -2.50 4.58
C LYS A 63 18.64 -3.81 3.82
N GLN A 64 19.43 -4.84 4.10
CA GLN A 64 19.27 -6.15 3.47
C GLN A 64 17.89 -6.76 3.78
N THR A 65 17.43 -6.63 5.01
CA THR A 65 16.09 -7.08 5.43
C THR A 65 15.00 -6.24 4.77
N GLN A 66 15.17 -4.92 4.72
CA GLN A 66 14.23 -4.04 4.02
C GLN A 66 14.10 -4.44 2.54
N GLN A 67 15.22 -4.67 1.85
CA GLN A 67 15.23 -5.09 0.45
C GLN A 67 14.55 -6.44 0.25
N LYS A 68 14.86 -7.42 1.10
CA LYS A 68 14.22 -8.74 1.05
C LYS A 68 12.69 -8.64 1.20
N ILE A 69 12.21 -7.79 2.10
CA ILE A 69 10.77 -7.54 2.27
C ILE A 69 10.20 -6.86 1.03
N ALA A 70 10.86 -5.85 0.48
CA ALA A 70 10.45 -5.16 -0.73
C ALA A 70 10.30 -6.13 -1.92
N ASP A 71 11.29 -7.00 -2.13
CA ASP A 71 11.26 -8.00 -3.20
C ASP A 71 10.09 -8.98 -3.06
N LEU A 72 9.76 -9.39 -1.83
CA LEU A 72 8.61 -10.27 -1.56
C LEU A 72 7.28 -9.57 -1.82
N VAL A 73 7.16 -8.30 -1.42
CA VAL A 73 5.98 -7.48 -1.69
C VAL A 73 5.78 -7.31 -3.20
N GLN A 74 6.84 -6.98 -3.93
CA GLN A 74 6.78 -6.84 -5.38
C GLN A 74 6.35 -8.14 -6.07
N LYS A 75 6.97 -9.28 -5.72
CA LYS A 75 6.59 -10.59 -6.24
C LYS A 75 5.14 -10.94 -5.97
N SER A 76 4.63 -10.61 -4.77
CA SER A 76 3.23 -10.81 -4.41
C SER A 76 2.29 -9.99 -5.31
N HIS A 77 2.62 -8.72 -5.57
CA HIS A 77 1.85 -7.87 -6.48
C HIS A 77 1.87 -8.37 -7.93
N GLU A 78 3.03 -8.81 -8.42
CA GLU A 78 3.16 -9.39 -9.76
C GLU A 78 2.34 -10.67 -9.92
N ALA A 79 2.40 -11.58 -8.94
CA ALA A 79 1.61 -12.80 -8.93
C ALA A 79 0.10 -12.50 -8.91
N ARG A 80 -0.32 -11.52 -8.09
CA ARG A 80 -1.73 -11.09 -8.02
C ARG A 80 -2.21 -10.47 -9.34
N LYS A 81 -1.36 -9.67 -10.00
CA LYS A 81 -1.66 -9.08 -11.30
C LYS A 81 -1.88 -10.18 -12.34
N LYS A 82 -0.94 -11.13 -12.44
CA LYS A 82 -1.04 -12.26 -13.36
C LYS A 82 -2.29 -13.10 -13.11
N ALA A 83 -2.63 -13.38 -11.86
CA ALA A 83 -3.85 -14.12 -11.51
C ALA A 83 -5.12 -13.39 -11.98
N LYS A 84 -5.16 -12.05 -11.84
CA LYS A 84 -6.29 -11.25 -12.32
C LYS A 84 -6.40 -11.24 -13.84
N GLU A 85 -5.28 -11.13 -14.55
CA GLU A 85 -5.24 -11.19 -16.02
C GLU A 85 -5.76 -12.53 -16.54
N LEU A 86 -5.28 -13.64 -15.97
CA LEU A 86 -5.74 -14.99 -16.34
C LEU A 86 -7.23 -15.20 -16.05
N LEU A 87 -7.73 -14.66 -14.93
CA LEU A 87 -9.15 -14.72 -14.58
C LEU A 87 -9.99 -13.95 -15.61
N GLU A 88 -9.53 -12.79 -16.04
CA GLU A 88 -10.24 -11.96 -17.02
C GLU A 88 -10.26 -12.62 -18.40
N GLU A 89 -9.12 -13.16 -18.85
CA GLU A 89 -9.04 -13.92 -20.10
C GLU A 89 -9.97 -15.14 -20.08
N ALA A 90 -10.04 -15.86 -18.95
CA ALA A 90 -10.94 -16.99 -18.80
C ALA A 90 -12.42 -16.58 -18.87
N LYS A 91 -12.78 -15.43 -18.27
CA LYS A 91 -14.15 -14.90 -18.36
C LYS A 91 -14.53 -14.52 -19.79
N GLN A 92 -13.66 -13.79 -20.48
CA GLN A 92 -13.89 -13.36 -21.86
C GLN A 92 -14.11 -14.57 -22.78
N LYS A 93 -13.30 -15.62 -22.64
CA LYS A 93 -13.49 -16.86 -23.42
C LYS A 93 -14.84 -17.53 -23.15
N VAL A 94 -15.33 -17.51 -21.90
CA VAL A 94 -16.64 -18.08 -21.57
C VAL A 94 -17.77 -17.24 -22.19
N GLU A 95 -17.66 -15.92 -22.14
CA GLU A 95 -18.63 -15.00 -22.74
C GLU A 95 -18.70 -15.18 -24.28
N GLU A 96 -17.54 -15.21 -24.96
CA GLU A 96 -17.45 -15.46 -26.40
C GLU A 96 -18.09 -16.79 -26.80
N LEU A 97 -17.87 -17.86 -26.02
CA LEU A 97 -18.48 -19.17 -26.30
C LEU A 97 -20.01 -19.16 -26.13
N MET A 98 -20.54 -18.35 -25.22
CA MET A 98 -22.00 -18.22 -25.05
C MET A 98 -22.66 -17.37 -26.13
N GLU A 99 -21.96 -16.39 -26.71
CA GLU A 99 -22.49 -15.57 -27.81
C GLU A 99 -22.50 -16.29 -29.16
N ILE A 100 -21.70 -17.35 -29.31
CA ILE A 100 -21.62 -18.17 -30.54
C ILE A 100 -22.67 -19.30 -30.56
N LEU A 101 -23.31 -19.59 -29.41
CA LEU A 101 -24.42 -20.57 -29.26
C LEU A 101 -25.79 -19.91 -29.51
#